data_AF-A0A1Q3A2P0-F1
#
_entry.id   AF-A0A1Q3A2P0-F1
#
_cell.length_a   1.000
_cell.length_b   1.000
_cell.length_c   1.000
_cell.angle_alpha   90.00
_cell.angle_beta   90.00
_cell.angle_gamma   90.00
#
_symmetry.space_group_name_H-M   'P 1'
#
loop_
_entity.id
_entity.type
_entity.pdbx_description
1 polymer ?
#
loop_
_entity_poly.entity_id
_entity_poly.type
_entity_poly.pdbx_seq_one_letter_code
_entity_poly.pdbx_strand_id
1 'polypeptide(L)'
;MSMISDESEMDLEKCVQMYEEEEIELPEDSSGGKLTYFLAPYFFEKTWISDIILPLSAAYSSSFVLLAYSSLRGFYDDQLETKLSDIFSPLWMIIHYFLCFTVFFMNFIYHRKKIDIETKVLQKLLKEVGEMDLTGDPVAWRKIASRVNHFSEEKGYHYSVFYGGGHCMRFFVRELVKPIERQTYDIRCYCEGKMYRNFWKNPSNKVLVERAVANYDESVENFGELSYTAEEDGCRDDIFEKSRSIFNTSMLYLGTIEVASFMIMALALLVLLISRAIFNSFPTPQ
;
A
#
# COMPACT_ATOMS: atom_id res chain seq x y z
N MET A 1 10.50 -13.41 -44.00
CA MET A 1 9.52 -13.71 -42.94
C MET A 1 10.32 -14.30 -41.79
N SER A 2 10.73 -13.45 -40.84
CA SER A 2 11.56 -13.86 -39.71
C SER A 2 10.62 -14.32 -38.60
N MET A 3 10.56 -15.62 -38.38
CA MET A 3 9.82 -16.23 -37.29
C MET A 3 10.63 -15.96 -36.02
N ILE A 4 10.34 -14.86 -35.35
CA ILE A 4 10.80 -14.61 -33.98
C ILE A 4 9.93 -15.54 -33.13
N SER A 5 10.39 -16.76 -32.90
CA SER A 5 9.87 -17.57 -31.79
C SER A 5 10.22 -16.81 -30.52
N ASP A 6 9.20 -16.31 -29.84
CA ASP A 6 9.34 -15.58 -28.59
C ASP A 6 9.98 -16.53 -27.57
N GLU A 7 11.23 -16.27 -27.20
CA GLU A 7 11.98 -17.03 -26.18
C GLU A 7 11.18 -17.11 -24.86
N SER A 8 10.27 -16.15 -24.64
CA SER A 8 9.31 -16.14 -23.53
C SER A 8 8.25 -17.24 -23.57
N GLU A 9 7.88 -17.75 -24.75
CA GLU A 9 6.87 -18.81 -24.89
C GLU A 9 7.43 -20.16 -24.41
N MET A 10 8.70 -20.46 -24.73
CA MET A 10 9.41 -21.64 -24.23
C MET A 10 9.61 -21.62 -22.71
N ASP A 11 9.93 -20.45 -22.14
CA ASP A 11 10.07 -20.27 -20.69
C ASP A 11 8.77 -20.58 -19.95
N LEU A 12 7.63 -20.15 -20.51
CA LEU A 12 6.31 -20.35 -19.92
C LEU A 12 5.85 -21.82 -19.99
N GLU A 13 6.19 -22.53 -21.06
CA GLU A 13 5.80 -23.93 -21.29
C GLU A 13 6.61 -24.90 -20.40
N LYS A 14 7.89 -24.60 -20.16
CA LYS A 14 8.76 -25.40 -19.27
C LYS A 14 8.28 -25.40 -17.82
N CYS A 15 7.69 -24.30 -17.33
CA CYS A 15 7.13 -24.21 -15.98
C CYS A 15 5.80 -24.97 -15.82
N VAL A 16 5.12 -25.40 -16.89
CA VAL A 16 3.82 -26.09 -16.78
C VAL A 16 3.99 -27.59 -16.46
N GLN A 17 5.06 -28.23 -16.93
CA GLN A 17 5.22 -29.69 -16.88
C GLN A 17 5.70 -30.26 -15.52
N MET A 18 6.18 -29.45 -14.58
CA MET A 18 6.82 -29.98 -13.35
C MET A 18 5.89 -30.18 -12.14
N TYR A 19 4.65 -29.66 -12.16
CA TYR A 19 3.93 -29.33 -10.91
C TYR A 19 2.55 -29.97 -10.73
N GLU A 20 2.27 -31.09 -11.40
CA GLU A 20 0.98 -31.78 -11.20
C GLU A 20 0.91 -32.60 -9.89
N GLU A 21 2.01 -32.80 -9.15
CA GLU A 21 2.05 -33.69 -7.96
C GLU A 21 2.49 -33.05 -6.62
N GLU A 22 2.91 -31.78 -6.58
CA GLU A 22 3.28 -31.12 -5.31
C GLU A 22 2.06 -30.53 -4.58
N GLU A 23 2.06 -30.66 -3.25
CA GLU A 23 1.05 -30.08 -2.36
C GLU A 23 0.97 -28.56 -2.60
N ILE A 24 -0.24 -28.05 -2.86
CA ILE A 24 -0.44 -26.63 -3.22
C ILE A 24 -0.17 -25.77 -1.99
N GLU A 25 1.07 -25.31 -1.82
CA GLU A 25 1.48 -24.42 -0.75
C GLU A 25 1.21 -22.96 -1.14
N LEU A 26 0.33 -22.30 -0.40
CA LEU A 26 0.02 -20.88 -0.54
C LEU A 26 0.31 -20.12 0.76
N PRO A 27 0.54 -18.80 0.68
CA PRO A 27 0.75 -17.99 1.87
C PRO A 27 -0.38 -18.09 2.92
N GLU A 28 -1.61 -18.38 2.50
CA GLU A 28 -2.75 -18.58 3.39
C GLU A 28 -2.68 -19.81 4.29
N ASP A 29 -1.84 -20.79 3.96
CA ASP A 29 -1.80 -22.10 4.61
C ASP A 29 -0.91 -22.11 5.87
N SER A 30 0.00 -21.15 6.02
CA SER A 30 0.91 -21.07 7.17
C SER A 30 0.92 -19.70 7.84
N SER A 31 1.17 -19.66 9.16
CA SER A 31 1.30 -18.39 9.89
C SER A 31 2.48 -17.56 9.41
N GLY A 32 3.57 -18.22 9.01
CA GLY A 32 4.73 -17.58 8.39
C GLY A 32 4.40 -16.99 7.03
N GLY A 33 3.75 -17.76 6.15
CA GLY A 33 3.28 -17.32 4.85
C GLY A 33 2.36 -16.10 4.94
N LYS A 34 1.43 -16.10 5.90
CA LYS A 34 0.56 -14.95 6.19
C LYS A 34 1.37 -13.70 6.47
N LEU A 35 2.27 -13.77 7.45
CA LEU A 35 3.08 -12.63 7.86
C LEU A 35 3.97 -12.12 6.72
N THR A 36 4.65 -13.02 6.03
CA THR A 36 5.51 -12.69 4.89
C THR A 36 4.72 -12.03 3.78
N TYR A 37 3.57 -12.60 3.40
CA TYR A 37 2.72 -12.00 2.37
C TYR A 37 2.25 -10.59 2.75
N PHE A 38 1.93 -10.33 4.03
CA PHE A 38 1.52 -9.01 4.49
C PHE A 38 2.66 -7.99 4.51
N LEU A 39 3.86 -8.39 4.91
CA LEU A 39 4.98 -7.46 5.12
C LEU A 39 5.90 -7.30 3.90
N ALA A 40 5.98 -8.31 3.04
CA ALA A 40 6.99 -8.35 1.99
C ALA A 40 6.88 -7.20 0.97
N PRO A 41 5.71 -6.84 0.42
CA PRO A 41 5.62 -5.69 -0.49
C PRO A 41 6.13 -4.40 0.17
N TYR A 42 5.80 -4.22 1.45
CA TYR A 42 6.20 -3.06 2.23
C TYR A 42 7.72 -2.93 2.37
N PHE A 43 8.43 -4.04 2.59
CA PHE A 43 9.89 -4.06 2.70
C PHE A 43 10.61 -4.03 1.33
N PHE A 44 10.14 -4.82 0.36
CA PHE A 44 10.82 -4.97 -0.93
C PHE A 44 10.61 -3.78 -1.86
N GLU A 45 9.45 -3.13 -1.83
CA GLU A 45 9.19 -1.91 -2.63
C GLU A 45 9.77 -0.65 -1.97
N LYS A 46 10.37 -0.78 -0.78
CA LYS A 46 10.97 0.32 0.00
C LYS A 46 10.01 1.47 0.33
N THR A 47 8.70 1.25 0.15
CA THR A 47 7.64 2.21 0.51
C THR A 47 7.62 2.46 2.01
N TRP A 48 8.08 1.49 2.82
CA TRP A 48 8.24 1.64 4.26
C TRP A 48 9.10 2.83 4.68
N ILE A 49 10.11 3.21 3.88
CA ILE A 49 11.01 4.30 4.23
C ILE A 49 10.23 5.62 4.25
N SER A 50 9.50 5.94 3.18
CA SER A 50 8.68 7.16 3.14
C SER A 50 7.51 7.09 4.11
N ASP A 51 6.88 5.92 4.21
CA ASP A 51 5.63 5.74 4.95
C ASP A 51 5.82 5.65 6.46
N ILE A 52 7.02 5.32 6.94
CA ILE A 52 7.39 5.36 8.36
C ILE A 52 8.10 6.67 8.70
N ILE A 53 9.11 7.08 7.92
CA ILE A 53 9.94 8.22 8.30
C ILE A 53 9.13 9.50 8.32
N LEU A 54 8.23 9.71 7.35
CA LEU A 54 7.46 10.95 7.29
C LEU A 54 6.49 11.08 8.49
N PRO A 55 5.63 10.09 8.83
CA PRO A 55 4.78 10.19 10.01
C PRO A 55 5.58 10.22 11.33
N LEU A 56 6.66 9.45 11.42
CA LEU A 56 7.50 9.38 12.63
C LEU A 56 8.26 10.69 12.86
N SER A 57 8.77 11.31 11.80
CA SER A 57 9.44 12.62 11.89
C SER A 57 8.46 13.71 12.31
N ALA A 58 7.21 13.68 11.83
CA ALA A 58 6.16 14.59 12.27
C ALA A 58 5.71 14.31 13.72
N ALA A 59 5.63 13.05 14.14
CA ALA A 59 5.39 12.73 15.55
C ALA A 59 6.54 13.22 16.44
N TYR A 60 7.78 13.12 15.97
CA TYR A 60 8.96 13.59 16.69
C TYR A 60 9.09 15.12 16.71
N SER A 61 8.66 15.83 15.65
CA SER A 61 8.63 17.31 15.65
C SER A 61 7.74 17.87 16.75
N SER A 62 6.64 17.21 17.06
CA SER A 62 5.75 17.58 18.17
C SER A 62 6.46 17.66 19.53
N SER A 63 7.49 16.82 19.75
CA SER A 63 8.29 16.82 20.98
C SER A 63 9.16 18.07 21.09
N PHE A 64 9.66 18.61 19.98
CA PHE A 64 10.44 19.85 19.98
C PHE A 64 9.57 21.08 20.25
N VAL A 65 8.34 21.11 19.73
CA VAL A 65 7.35 22.14 20.05
C VAL A 65 7.10 22.16 21.56
N LEU A 66 6.88 20.98 22.16
CA LEU A 66 6.69 20.86 23.61
C LEU A 66 7.92 21.32 24.41
N LEU A 67 9.13 20.97 23.96
CA LEU A 67 10.37 21.37 24.62
C LEU A 67 10.59 22.89 24.55
N ALA A 68 10.34 23.51 23.39
CA ALA A 68 10.41 24.96 23.21
C ALA A 68 9.38 25.68 24.10
N TYR A 69 8.14 25.18 24.13
CA TYR A 69 7.10 25.69 25.00
C TYR A 69 7.48 25.58 26.48
N SER A 70 7.96 24.42 26.92
CA SER A 70 8.37 24.19 28.31
C SER A 70 9.55 25.08 28.71
N SER A 71 10.47 25.31 27.78
CA SER A 71 11.60 26.24 27.98
C SER A 71 11.11 27.66 28.16
N LEU A 72 10.21 28.15 27.29
CA LEU A 72 9.62 29.49 27.38
C LEU A 72 8.85 29.66 28.70
N ARG A 73 8.06 28.66 29.10
CA ARG A 73 7.33 28.61 30.37
C ARG A 73 8.26 28.73 31.58
N GLY A 74 9.41 28.04 31.56
CA GLY A 74 10.42 28.14 32.62
C GLY A 74 10.98 29.55 32.82
N PHE A 75 10.82 30.45 31.85
CA PHE A 75 11.19 31.86 31.99
C PHE A 75 10.08 32.74 32.60
N TYR A 76 8.80 32.37 32.48
CA TYR A 76 7.67 33.25 32.83
C TYR A 76 7.00 32.98 34.19
N ASP A 77 7.35 31.87 34.87
CA ASP A 77 6.94 31.51 36.25
C ASP A 77 5.52 31.97 36.67
N ASP A 78 4.49 31.53 35.92
CA ASP A 78 3.09 31.82 36.25
C ASP A 78 2.33 30.56 36.71
N GLN A 79 1.67 30.67 37.88
CA GLN A 79 0.97 29.59 38.59
C GLN A 79 -0.38 29.20 37.95
N LEU A 80 -0.91 30.00 37.03
CA LEU A 80 -2.19 29.74 36.36
C LEU A 80 -2.04 28.85 35.12
N GLU A 81 -0.97 29.04 34.33
CA GLU A 81 -0.65 28.23 33.14
C GLU A 81 -0.21 26.79 33.49
N THR A 82 0.20 26.58 34.74
CA THR A 82 0.77 25.32 35.26
C THR A 82 -0.20 24.14 35.10
N LYS A 83 -1.50 24.36 35.34
CA LYS A 83 -2.54 23.32 35.30
C LYS A 83 -3.00 22.94 33.88
N LEU A 84 -3.01 23.89 32.95
CA LEU A 84 -3.40 23.64 31.56
C LEU A 84 -2.28 22.89 30.81
N SER A 85 -1.02 23.23 31.07
CA SER A 85 0.13 22.60 30.43
C SER A 85 0.34 21.13 30.83
N ASP A 86 0.03 20.75 32.07
CA ASP A 86 0.17 19.36 32.55
C ASP A 86 -0.83 18.40 31.88
N ILE A 87 -1.95 18.94 31.38
CA ILE A 87 -2.99 18.21 30.65
C ILE A 87 -2.74 18.27 29.14
N PHE A 88 -2.35 19.45 28.62
CA PHE A 88 -2.16 19.69 27.19
C PHE A 88 -0.97 18.89 26.62
N SER A 89 0.10 18.73 27.39
CA SER A 89 1.32 18.02 26.95
C SER A 89 1.10 16.53 26.64
N PRO A 90 0.52 15.70 27.54
CA PRO A 90 0.22 14.31 27.23
C PRO A 90 -0.84 14.14 26.13
N LEU A 91 -1.91 14.95 26.16
CA LEU A 91 -2.97 14.90 25.15
C LEU A 91 -2.44 15.24 23.75
N TRP A 92 -1.57 16.26 23.65
CA TRP A 92 -0.91 16.62 22.40
C TRP A 92 -0.11 15.44 21.86
N MET A 93 0.76 14.83 22.66
CA MET A 93 1.55 13.67 22.25
C MET A 93 0.66 12.49 21.83
N ILE A 94 -0.40 12.18 22.59
CA ILE A 94 -1.35 11.09 22.27
C ILE A 94 -2.01 11.33 20.90
N ILE A 95 -2.45 12.56 20.62
CA ILE A 95 -3.06 12.92 19.33
C ILE A 95 -2.06 12.71 18.20
N HIS A 96 -0.81 13.14 18.36
CA HIS A 96 0.22 13.03 17.32
C HIS A 96 0.62 11.58 17.06
N TYR A 97 0.77 10.76 18.10
CA TYR A 97 0.99 9.33 17.94
C TYR A 97 -0.19 8.64 17.26
N PHE A 98 -1.42 8.93 17.68
CA PHE A 98 -2.62 8.32 17.09
C PHE A 98 -2.76 8.67 15.60
N LEU A 99 -2.51 9.93 15.23
CA LEU A 99 -2.47 10.37 13.84
C LEU A 99 -1.33 9.69 13.06
N CYS A 100 -0.13 9.60 13.64
CA CYS A 100 1.00 8.90 13.03
C CYS A 100 0.66 7.44 12.72
N PHE A 101 0.10 6.70 13.70
CA PHE A 101 -0.33 5.32 13.48
C PHE A 101 -1.45 5.23 12.44
N THR A 102 -2.43 6.12 12.48
CA THR A 102 -3.54 6.12 11.52
C THR A 102 -3.02 6.33 10.09
N VAL A 103 -2.15 7.33 9.88
CA VAL A 103 -1.54 7.60 8.58
C VAL A 103 -0.67 6.43 8.11
N PHE A 104 0.13 5.86 9.02
CA PHE A 104 0.94 4.67 8.75
C PHE A 104 0.07 3.50 8.27
N PHE A 105 -0.98 3.14 9.02
CA PHE A 105 -1.88 2.04 8.65
C PHE A 105 -2.63 2.32 7.35
N MET A 106 -3.08 3.55 7.12
CA MET A 106 -3.77 3.93 5.88
C MET A 106 -2.85 3.85 4.65
N ASN A 107 -1.59 4.29 4.77
CA ASN A 107 -0.61 4.15 3.71
C ASN A 107 -0.26 2.68 3.48
N PHE A 108 -0.02 1.92 4.54
CA PHE A 108 0.25 0.49 4.47
C PHE A 108 -0.87 -0.28 3.74
N ILE A 109 -2.13 -0.06 4.12
CA ILE A 109 -3.30 -0.69 3.47
C ILE A 109 -3.42 -0.24 2.02
N TYR A 110 -3.17 1.04 1.71
CA TYR A 110 -3.23 1.55 0.35
C TYR A 110 -2.21 0.88 -0.57
N HIS A 111 -0.95 0.80 -0.15
CA HIS A 111 0.10 0.17 -0.93
C HIS A 111 -0.23 -1.32 -1.16
N ARG A 112 -0.85 -1.98 -0.18
CA ARG A 112 -1.33 -3.36 -0.34
C ARG A 112 -2.48 -3.52 -1.32
N LYS A 113 -3.38 -2.54 -1.41
CA LYS A 113 -4.54 -2.63 -2.30
C LYS A 113 -4.14 -2.52 -3.78
N LYS A 114 -3.08 -1.76 -4.07
CA LYS A 114 -2.53 -1.61 -5.43
C LYS A 114 -1.46 -2.67 -5.64
N ILE A 115 -1.90 -3.86 -6.05
CA ILE A 115 -0.97 -4.91 -6.48
C ILE A 115 -0.50 -4.53 -7.87
N ASP A 116 0.73 -4.03 -7.95
CA ASP A 116 1.39 -3.75 -9.21
C ASP A 116 1.99 -5.07 -9.73
N ILE A 117 1.25 -5.74 -10.62
CA ILE A 117 1.68 -7.03 -11.20
C ILE A 117 2.53 -6.81 -12.44
N GLU A 118 3.66 -7.52 -12.55
CA GLU A 118 4.47 -7.47 -13.77
C GLU A 118 3.68 -8.00 -14.98
N THR A 119 3.89 -7.42 -16.14
CA THR A 119 3.29 -7.83 -17.42
C THR A 119 3.42 -9.33 -17.68
N LYS A 120 4.60 -9.93 -17.45
CA LYS A 120 4.83 -11.37 -17.67
C LYS A 120 4.05 -12.24 -16.68
N VAL A 121 3.98 -11.81 -15.42
CA VAL A 121 3.21 -12.50 -14.38
C VAL A 121 1.70 -12.40 -14.67
N LEU A 122 1.23 -11.25 -15.16
CA LEU A 122 -0.14 -11.09 -15.61
C LEU A 122 -0.45 -11.98 -16.82
N GLN A 123 0.44 -12.07 -17.81
CA GLN A 123 0.29 -13.01 -18.93
C GLN A 123 0.21 -14.46 -18.45
N LYS A 124 1.04 -14.85 -17.48
CA LYS A 124 0.98 -16.18 -16.85
C LYS A 124 -0.37 -16.41 -16.16
N LEU A 125 -0.88 -15.45 -15.39
CA LEU A 125 -2.20 -15.53 -14.80
C LEU A 125 -3.29 -15.76 -15.86
N LEU A 126 -3.29 -14.98 -16.94
CA LEU A 126 -4.29 -15.10 -18.00
C LEU A 126 -4.22 -16.44 -18.71
N LYS A 127 -3.01 -16.97 -18.94
CA LYS A 127 -2.82 -18.29 -19.54
C LYS A 127 -3.37 -19.39 -18.63
N GLU A 128 -3.02 -19.37 -17.34
CA GLU A 128 -3.52 -20.36 -16.37
C GLU A 128 -5.05 -20.27 -16.24
N VAL A 129 -5.62 -19.07 -16.14
CA VAL A 129 -7.09 -18.90 -16.08
C VAL A 129 -7.77 -19.35 -17.37
N GLY A 130 -7.16 -19.16 -18.54
CA GLY A 130 -7.73 -19.56 -19.83
C GLY A 130 -7.58 -21.05 -20.17
N GLU A 131 -6.76 -21.80 -19.44
CA GLU A 131 -6.47 -23.22 -19.69
C GLU A 131 -6.99 -24.15 -18.59
N MET A 132 -7.16 -23.64 -17.36
CA MET A 132 -7.65 -24.42 -16.22
C MET A 132 -9.15 -24.71 -16.33
N ASP A 133 -9.55 -25.92 -15.94
CA ASP A 133 -10.97 -26.26 -15.77
C ASP A 133 -11.54 -25.60 -14.50
N LEU A 134 -12.09 -24.39 -14.66
CA LEU A 134 -12.69 -23.62 -13.57
C LEU A 134 -14.03 -24.21 -13.10
N THR A 135 -14.65 -25.08 -13.89
CA THR A 135 -16.00 -25.61 -13.65
C THR A 135 -15.93 -26.95 -12.91
N GLY A 136 -15.02 -27.84 -13.31
CA GLY A 136 -14.88 -29.18 -12.76
C GLY A 136 -13.92 -29.31 -11.57
N ASP A 137 -12.95 -28.38 -11.42
CA ASP A 137 -11.93 -28.47 -10.37
C ASP A 137 -12.22 -27.52 -9.18
N PRO A 138 -12.58 -28.06 -7.99
CA PRO A 138 -12.90 -27.26 -6.81
C PRO A 138 -11.72 -26.47 -6.25
N VAL A 139 -10.48 -26.78 -6.66
CA VAL A 139 -9.25 -26.09 -6.22
C VAL A 139 -8.56 -25.35 -7.36
N ALA A 140 -9.22 -25.15 -8.50
CA ALA A 140 -8.67 -24.48 -9.69
C ALA A 140 -7.96 -23.16 -9.35
N TRP A 141 -8.63 -22.28 -8.60
CA TRP A 141 -8.07 -20.99 -8.21
C TRP A 141 -6.86 -21.08 -7.28
N ARG A 142 -6.79 -22.12 -6.42
CA ARG A 142 -5.60 -22.36 -5.59
C ARG A 142 -4.42 -22.83 -6.45
N LYS A 143 -4.66 -23.72 -7.42
CA LYS A 143 -3.64 -24.15 -8.39
C LYS A 143 -3.12 -22.98 -9.21
N ILE A 144 -4.02 -22.14 -9.74
CA ILE A 144 -3.67 -20.93 -10.49
C ILE A 144 -2.81 -20.01 -9.63
N ALA A 145 -3.25 -19.70 -8.40
CA ALA A 145 -2.50 -18.81 -7.51
C ALA A 145 -1.09 -19.33 -7.21
N SER A 146 -0.95 -20.64 -6.95
CA SER A 146 0.33 -21.28 -6.66
C SER A 146 1.27 -21.24 -7.87
N ARG A 147 0.78 -21.61 -9.05
CA ARG A 147 1.58 -21.57 -10.29
C ARG A 147 2.04 -20.16 -10.66
N VAL A 148 1.19 -19.15 -10.45
CA VAL A 148 1.57 -17.75 -10.70
C VAL A 148 2.58 -17.24 -9.67
N ASN A 149 2.41 -17.59 -8.39
CA ASN A 149 3.37 -17.23 -7.34
C ASN A 149 4.75 -17.82 -7.61
N HIS A 150 4.82 -19.11 -7.94
CA HIS A 150 6.05 -19.80 -8.26
C HIS A 150 6.75 -19.17 -9.47
N PHE A 151 6.01 -18.91 -10.56
CA PHE A 151 6.56 -18.23 -11.74
C PHE A 151 7.12 -16.85 -11.41
N SER A 152 6.46 -16.11 -10.51
CA SER A 152 6.93 -14.80 -10.04
C SER A 152 8.24 -14.93 -9.28
N GLU A 153 8.35 -15.90 -8.38
CA GLU A 153 9.56 -16.19 -7.60
C GLU A 153 10.75 -16.57 -8.50
N GLU A 154 10.52 -17.42 -9.50
CA GLU A 154 11.55 -17.80 -10.50
C GLU A 154 12.07 -16.60 -11.31
N LYS A 155 11.20 -15.63 -11.60
CA LYS A 155 11.58 -14.39 -12.31
C LYS A 155 12.22 -13.34 -11.39
N GLY A 156 12.45 -13.67 -10.11
CA GLY A 156 13.17 -12.84 -9.16
C GLY A 156 12.30 -11.88 -8.36
N TYR A 157 10.97 -12.02 -8.40
CA TYR A 157 10.12 -11.34 -7.42
C TYR A 157 10.34 -11.95 -6.04
N HIS A 158 10.55 -11.08 -5.05
CA HIS A 158 10.90 -11.51 -3.69
C HIS A 158 9.69 -11.88 -2.82
N TYR A 159 8.49 -11.88 -3.38
CA TYR A 159 7.27 -12.17 -2.63
C TYR A 159 6.16 -12.74 -3.52
N SER A 160 5.32 -13.58 -2.93
CA SER A 160 4.17 -14.18 -3.60
C SER A 160 3.14 -13.11 -3.95
N VAL A 161 2.60 -13.14 -5.18
CA VAL A 161 1.65 -12.14 -5.70
C VAL A 161 0.26 -12.33 -5.09
N PHE A 162 -0.17 -13.58 -4.97
CA PHE A 162 -1.47 -13.95 -4.44
C PHE A 162 -1.35 -14.62 -3.07
N TYR A 163 -2.15 -14.13 -2.12
CA TYR A 163 -2.28 -14.72 -0.79
C TYR A 163 -2.80 -16.17 -0.83
N GLY A 164 -3.72 -16.43 -1.75
CA GLY A 164 -4.54 -17.62 -1.79
C GLY A 164 -5.43 -17.65 -3.03
N GLY A 165 -6.14 -18.77 -3.24
CA GLY A 165 -6.97 -18.95 -4.43
C GLY A 165 -8.11 -17.93 -4.54
N GLY A 166 -8.84 -17.69 -3.44
CA GLY A 166 -9.92 -16.71 -3.41
C GLY A 166 -9.43 -15.27 -3.63
N HIS A 167 -8.22 -14.95 -3.19
CA HIS A 167 -7.61 -13.64 -3.43
C HIS A 167 -7.23 -13.46 -4.91
N CYS A 168 -6.67 -14.51 -5.54
CA CYS A 168 -6.38 -14.53 -6.98
C CYS A 168 -7.65 -14.30 -7.83
N MET A 169 -8.73 -15.03 -7.51
CA MET A 169 -10.02 -14.88 -8.18
C MET A 169 -10.58 -13.46 -8.06
N ARG A 170 -10.63 -12.90 -6.85
CA ARG A 170 -11.14 -11.54 -6.63
C ARG A 170 -10.33 -10.49 -7.38
N PHE A 171 -9.01 -10.64 -7.41
CA PHE A 171 -8.14 -9.78 -8.21
C PHE A 171 -8.50 -9.86 -9.70
N PHE A 172 -8.63 -11.08 -10.25
CA PHE A 172 -8.98 -11.30 -11.65
C PHE A 172 -10.31 -10.61 -12.01
N VAL A 173 -11.35 -10.80 -11.20
CA VAL A 173 -12.66 -10.17 -11.44
C VAL A 173 -12.58 -8.65 -11.36
N ARG A 174 -11.92 -8.12 -10.31
CA ARG A 174 -11.86 -6.69 -10.05
C ARG A 174 -11.06 -5.93 -11.11
N GLU A 175 -9.90 -6.47 -11.49
CA GLU A 175 -8.93 -5.77 -12.35
C GLU A 175 -9.04 -6.12 -13.85
N LEU A 176 -9.70 -7.23 -14.20
CA LEU A 176 -9.82 -7.66 -15.60
C LEU A 176 -11.26 -7.73 -16.08
N VAL A 177 -12.12 -8.51 -15.42
CA VAL A 177 -13.51 -8.73 -15.87
C VAL A 177 -14.32 -7.43 -15.84
N LYS A 178 -14.37 -6.75 -14.68
CA LYS A 178 -15.18 -5.52 -14.53
C LYS A 178 -14.76 -4.38 -15.46
N PRO A 179 -13.45 -4.08 -15.66
CA PRO A 179 -13.06 -3.07 -16.64
C PRO A 179 -13.47 -3.39 -18.07
N ILE A 180 -13.54 -4.67 -18.43
CA ILE A 180 -13.98 -5.12 -19.77
C ILE A 180 -15.49 -4.96 -19.91
N GLU A 181 -16.27 -5.39 -18.91
CA GLU A 181 -17.73 -5.18 -18.87
C GLU A 181 -18.10 -3.69 -18.98
N ARG A 182 -17.35 -2.83 -18.29
CA ARG A 182 -17.55 -1.37 -18.29
C ARG A 182 -16.92 -0.67 -19.50
N GLN A 183 -16.29 -1.42 -20.40
CA GLN A 183 -15.57 -0.89 -21.57
C GLN A 183 -14.50 0.17 -21.23
N THR A 184 -13.99 0.17 -20.01
CA THR A 184 -12.93 1.10 -19.59
C THR A 184 -11.54 0.57 -19.94
N TYR A 185 -11.37 -0.76 -20.00
CA TYR A 185 -10.13 -1.47 -20.39
C TYR A 185 -8.85 -0.99 -19.69
N ASP A 186 -8.98 -0.31 -18.54
CA ASP A 186 -7.91 0.35 -17.81
C ASP A 186 -7.16 -0.65 -16.91
N ILE A 187 -6.58 -1.68 -17.53
CA ILE A 187 -5.76 -2.69 -16.85
C ILE A 187 -4.39 -2.06 -16.56
N ARG A 188 -4.03 -2.01 -15.27
CA ARG A 188 -2.72 -1.53 -14.79
C ARG A 188 -1.76 -2.70 -14.62
N CYS A 189 -0.57 -2.59 -15.20
CA CYS A 189 0.52 -3.54 -15.00
C CYS A 189 1.86 -2.81 -14.89
N TYR A 190 2.82 -3.47 -14.27
CA TYR A 190 4.20 -3.01 -14.15
C TYR A 190 5.06 -3.61 -15.27
N CYS A 191 5.89 -2.79 -15.91
CA CYS A 191 6.84 -3.24 -16.91
C CYS A 191 8.11 -2.40 -16.77
N GLU A 192 9.26 -3.03 -16.51
CA GLU A 192 10.58 -2.38 -16.50
C GLU A 192 10.66 -1.08 -15.67
N GLY A 193 10.07 -1.06 -14.47
CA GLY A 193 10.11 0.17 -13.65
C GLY A 193 8.96 1.15 -13.89
N LYS A 194 8.08 0.89 -14.86
CA LYS A 194 7.04 1.83 -15.30
C LYS A 194 5.66 1.21 -15.22
N MET A 195 4.73 1.99 -14.66
CA MET A 195 3.31 1.67 -14.67
C MET A 195 2.73 1.87 -16.07
N TYR A 196 2.25 0.79 -16.66
CA TYR A 196 1.58 0.80 -17.95
C TYR A 196 0.06 0.72 -17.76
N ARG A 197 -0.68 1.50 -18.56
CA ARG A 197 -2.14 1.40 -18.69
C ARG A 197 -2.47 0.89 -20.07
N ASN A 198 -3.55 0.12 -20.17
CA ASN A 198 -4.07 -0.48 -21.41
C ASN A 198 -3.30 -1.73 -21.88
N PHE A 199 -3.00 -2.66 -20.97
CA PHE A 199 -2.41 -3.96 -21.31
C PHE A 199 -3.08 -4.65 -22.52
N TRP A 200 -4.40 -4.49 -22.66
CA TRP A 200 -5.25 -4.99 -23.74
C TRP A 200 -4.96 -4.43 -25.14
N LYS A 201 -4.30 -3.27 -25.28
CA LYS A 201 -4.02 -2.69 -26.61
C LYS A 201 -3.04 -3.52 -27.43
N ASN A 202 -2.24 -4.37 -26.79
CA ASN A 202 -1.40 -5.32 -27.50
C ASN A 202 -2.27 -6.50 -28.01
N PRO A 203 -2.26 -6.81 -29.32
CA PRO A 203 -3.08 -7.88 -29.89
C PRO A 203 -2.88 -9.26 -29.24
N SER A 204 -1.65 -9.60 -28.86
CA SER A 204 -1.36 -10.89 -28.20
C SER A 204 -1.99 -10.95 -26.81
N ASN A 205 -1.82 -9.87 -26.03
CA ASN A 205 -2.44 -9.74 -24.71
C ASN A 205 -3.96 -9.74 -24.77
N LYS A 206 -4.54 -9.09 -25.79
CA LYS A 206 -5.99 -9.09 -26.02
C LYS A 206 -6.54 -10.50 -26.10
N VAL A 207 -5.93 -11.36 -26.91
CA VAL A 207 -6.38 -12.76 -27.07
C VAL A 207 -6.31 -13.53 -25.75
N LEU A 208 -5.25 -13.34 -24.96
CA LEU A 208 -5.13 -13.97 -23.65
C LEU A 208 -6.23 -13.54 -22.69
N VAL A 209 -6.53 -12.25 -22.63
CA VAL A 209 -7.57 -11.74 -21.74
C VAL A 209 -8.96 -12.16 -22.23
N GLU A 210 -9.25 -12.11 -23.54
CA GLU A 210 -10.52 -12.63 -24.10
C GLU A 210 -10.75 -14.10 -23.74
N ARG A 211 -9.72 -14.94 -23.89
CA ARG A 211 -9.78 -16.36 -23.53
C ARG A 211 -10.03 -16.55 -22.04
N ALA A 212 -9.28 -15.85 -21.18
CA ALA A 212 -9.41 -15.99 -19.74
C ALA A 212 -10.78 -15.54 -19.22
N VAL A 213 -11.30 -14.42 -19.76
CA VAL A 213 -12.62 -13.90 -19.39
C VAL A 213 -13.73 -14.84 -19.87
N ALA A 214 -13.66 -15.35 -21.10
CA ALA A 214 -14.64 -16.31 -21.59
C ALA A 214 -14.70 -17.58 -20.74
N ASN A 215 -13.54 -18.12 -20.34
CA ASN A 215 -13.49 -19.29 -19.45
C ASN A 215 -14.07 -18.99 -18.05
N TYR A 216 -13.82 -17.79 -17.53
CA TYR A 216 -14.43 -17.35 -16.28
C TYR A 216 -15.94 -17.21 -16.39
N ASP A 217 -16.45 -16.56 -17.43
CA ASP A 217 -17.89 -16.34 -17.65
C ASP A 217 -18.63 -17.68 -17.78
N GLU A 218 -18.08 -18.64 -18.52
CA GLU A 218 -18.62 -20.00 -18.61
C GLU A 218 -18.69 -20.68 -17.23
N SER A 219 -17.69 -20.48 -16.38
CA SER A 219 -17.69 -21.02 -15.01
C SER A 219 -18.76 -20.35 -14.13
N VAL A 220 -19.01 -19.05 -14.29
CA VAL A 220 -20.00 -18.31 -13.49
C VAL A 220 -21.42 -18.65 -13.91
N GLU A 221 -21.70 -18.74 -15.21
CA GLU A 221 -23.02 -19.14 -15.72
C GLU A 221 -23.45 -20.52 -15.21
N ASN A 222 -22.49 -21.42 -15.01
CA ASN A 222 -22.73 -22.76 -14.48
C ASN A 222 -22.92 -22.80 -12.95
N PHE A 223 -22.42 -21.82 -12.20
CA PHE A 223 -22.39 -21.85 -10.72
C PHE A 223 -23.14 -20.73 -9.99
N GLY A 224 -23.67 -19.71 -10.67
CA GLY A 224 -24.68 -18.76 -10.16
C GLY A 224 -24.33 -17.88 -8.94
N GLU A 225 -23.27 -18.19 -8.19
CA GLU A 225 -23.05 -17.70 -6.81
C GLU A 225 -21.77 -16.85 -6.65
N LEU A 226 -20.94 -16.76 -7.69
CA LEU A 226 -19.63 -16.09 -7.65
C LEU A 226 -19.69 -14.56 -7.84
N SER A 227 -20.79 -14.02 -8.35
CA SER A 227 -20.91 -12.60 -8.73
C SER A 227 -21.08 -11.64 -7.53
N TYR A 228 -21.75 -12.06 -6.47
CA TYR A 228 -22.16 -11.15 -5.38
C TYR A 228 -21.01 -10.67 -4.48
N THR A 229 -19.97 -11.48 -4.27
CA THR A 229 -18.88 -11.10 -3.32
C THR A 229 -17.84 -10.15 -3.91
N ALA A 230 -17.75 -10.06 -5.24
CA ALA A 230 -16.83 -9.14 -5.91
C ALA A 230 -17.42 -7.72 -6.02
N GLU A 231 -18.75 -7.55 -6.00
CA GLU A 231 -19.42 -6.24 -6.09
C GLU A 231 -19.16 -5.31 -4.90
N GLU A 232 -19.13 -5.84 -3.67
CA GLU A 232 -18.93 -5.02 -2.46
C GLU A 232 -17.54 -4.32 -2.41
N ASP A 233 -16.51 -4.90 -3.02
CA ASP A 233 -15.14 -4.40 -2.89
C ASP A 233 -14.90 -3.11 -3.69
N GLY A 234 -15.62 -2.92 -4.82
CA GLY A 234 -15.47 -1.73 -5.67
C GLY A 234 -16.03 -0.43 -5.07
N CYS A 235 -17.05 -0.50 -4.21
CA CYS A 235 -17.63 0.66 -3.54
C CYS A 235 -16.78 1.11 -2.33
N ARG A 236 -16.20 0.14 -1.62
CA ARG A 236 -15.28 0.37 -0.50
C ARG A 236 -14.00 1.08 -0.93
N ASP A 237 -13.64 0.92 -2.19
CA ASP A 237 -12.39 1.39 -2.75
C ASP A 237 -12.28 2.91 -2.90
N ASP A 238 -13.37 3.56 -3.34
CA ASP A 238 -13.44 5.02 -3.49
C ASP A 238 -13.47 5.73 -2.12
N ILE A 239 -14.23 5.15 -1.16
CA ILE A 239 -14.31 5.65 0.21
C ILE A 239 -12.93 5.60 0.89
N PHE A 240 -12.17 4.52 0.69
CA PHE A 240 -10.86 4.35 1.27
C PHE A 240 -9.83 5.34 0.68
N GLU A 241 -9.81 5.53 -0.65
CA GLU A 241 -8.92 6.51 -1.28
C GLU A 241 -9.22 7.94 -0.83
N LYS A 242 -10.51 8.31 -0.76
CA LYS A 242 -10.94 9.61 -0.24
C LYS A 242 -10.52 9.81 1.22
N SER A 243 -10.73 8.79 2.06
CA SER A 243 -10.34 8.84 3.48
C SER A 243 -8.83 9.03 3.64
N ARG A 244 -8.02 8.27 2.89
CA ARG A 244 -6.56 8.42 2.89
C ARG A 244 -6.13 9.82 2.49
N SER A 245 -6.72 10.37 1.42
CA SER A 245 -6.42 11.73 0.98
C SER A 245 -6.69 12.73 2.09
N ILE A 246 -7.83 12.63 2.80
CA ILE A 246 -8.18 13.51 3.91
C ILE A 246 -7.16 13.39 5.05
N PHE A 247 -6.78 12.17 5.45
CA PHE A 247 -5.80 11.96 6.51
C PHE A 247 -4.43 12.51 6.15
N ASN A 248 -3.93 12.25 4.93
CA ASN A 248 -2.64 12.76 4.47
C ASN A 248 -2.63 14.29 4.41
N THR A 249 -3.68 14.91 3.89
CA THR A 249 -3.82 16.38 3.87
C THR A 249 -3.89 16.96 5.29
N SER A 250 -4.63 16.32 6.19
CA SER A 250 -4.72 16.75 7.60
C SER A 250 -3.36 16.67 8.29
N MET A 251 -2.57 15.63 8.03
CA MET A 251 -1.22 15.49 8.57
C MET A 251 -0.28 16.59 8.06
N LEU A 252 -0.38 16.93 6.77
CA LEU A 252 0.40 18.04 6.18
C LEU A 252 0.06 19.38 6.83
N TYR A 253 -1.23 19.67 7.02
CA TYR A 253 -1.65 20.90 7.71
C TYR A 253 -1.17 20.94 9.16
N LEU A 254 -1.30 19.83 9.88
CA LEU A 254 -0.86 19.71 11.25
C LEU A 254 0.67 19.93 11.35
N GLY A 255 1.47 19.29 10.49
CA GLY A 255 2.91 19.54 10.43
C GLY A 255 3.27 20.98 10.09
N THR A 256 2.49 21.64 9.21
CA THR A 256 2.70 23.07 8.89
C THR A 256 2.43 23.97 10.10
N ILE A 257 1.35 23.70 10.84
CA ILE A 257 1.00 24.41 12.07
C ILE A 257 2.09 24.22 13.13
N GLU A 258 2.61 23.00 13.28
CA GLU A 258 3.70 22.70 14.22
C GLU A 258 4.97 23.48 13.89
N VAL A 259 5.40 23.46 12.63
CA VAL A 259 6.60 24.19 12.19
C VAL A 259 6.43 25.69 12.45
N ALA A 260 5.26 26.25 12.13
CA ALA A 260 4.97 27.66 12.39
C ALA A 260 5.01 27.98 13.91
N SER A 261 4.38 27.13 14.72
CA SER A 261 4.37 27.27 16.18
C SER A 261 5.78 27.22 16.77
N PHE A 262 6.59 26.25 16.34
CA PHE A 262 7.99 26.14 16.75
C PHE A 262 8.79 27.40 16.40
N MET A 263 8.67 27.90 15.17
CA MET A 263 9.38 29.11 14.73
C MET A 263 8.99 30.34 15.55
N ILE A 264 7.71 30.51 15.87
CA ILE A 264 7.23 31.61 16.72
C ILE A 264 7.82 31.49 18.13
N MET A 265 7.77 30.31 18.75
CA MET A 265 8.32 30.10 20.09
C MET A 265 9.84 30.26 20.14
N ALA A 266 10.57 29.77 19.14
CA ALA A 266 12.00 29.94 19.03
C ALA A 266 12.40 31.42 18.90
N LEU A 267 11.65 32.20 18.11
CA LEU A 267 11.87 33.64 17.98
C LEU A 267 11.58 34.37 19.30
N ALA A 268 10.50 34.00 20.00
CA ALA A 268 10.20 34.56 21.32
C ALA A 268 11.30 34.25 22.35
N LEU A 269 11.81 33.01 22.38
CA LEU A 269 12.95 32.62 23.21
C LEU A 269 14.20 33.45 22.89
N LEU A 270 14.52 33.65 21.61
CA LEU A 270 15.67 34.47 21.22
C LEU A 270 15.53 35.92 21.69
N VAL A 271 14.36 36.53 21.49
CA VAL A 271 14.08 37.90 21.95
C VAL A 271 14.22 38.01 23.46
N LEU A 272 13.75 37.01 24.22
CA LEU A 272 13.89 36.97 25.68
C LEU A 272 15.33 36.83 26.14
N LEU A 273 16.10 35.93 25.51
CA LEU A 273 17.52 35.76 25.83
C LEU A 273 18.32 37.03 25.57
N ILE A 274 18.06 37.71 24.44
CA ILE A 274 18.67 39.01 24.12
C ILE A 274 18.26 40.05 25.15
N SER A 275 16.97 40.15 25.47
CA SER A 275 16.46 41.11 26.46
C SER A 275 17.10 40.90 27.82
N ARG A 276 17.19 39.64 28.29
CA ARG A 276 17.83 39.29 29.56
C ARG A 276 19.33 39.59 29.56
N ALA A 277 20.04 39.32 28.47
CA ALA A 277 21.45 39.66 28.33
C ALA A 277 21.67 41.18 28.41
N ILE A 278 20.79 41.97 27.77
CA ILE A 278 20.78 43.43 27.86
C ILE A 278 20.51 43.88 29.31
N PHE A 279 19.46 43.38 29.96
CA PHE A 279 19.13 43.76 31.34
C PHE A 279 20.25 43.39 32.34
N ASN A 280 20.85 42.21 32.20
CA ASN A 280 21.98 41.78 33.03
C ASN A 280 23.28 42.57 32.76
N SER A 281 23.38 43.26 31.62
CA SER A 281 24.54 44.11 31.30
C SER A 281 24.49 45.48 31.99
N PHE A 282 23.35 45.87 32.55
CA PHE A 282 23.25 47.08 33.37
C PHE A 282 23.67 46.78 34.82
N PRO A 283 24.51 47.61 35.45
CA PRO A 283 24.90 47.42 36.83
C PRO A 283 23.69 47.60 37.75
N THR A 284 23.44 46.62 38.62
CA THR A 284 22.47 46.78 39.72
C THR A 284 22.92 47.93 40.64
N PRO A 285 22.06 48.91 40.98
CA PRO A 285 22.40 49.92 41.96
C PRO A 285 22.70 49.23 43.31
N GLN A 286 23.89 49.51 43.86
CA GLN A 286 24.28 49.12 45.21
C GLN A 286 23.52 49.93 46.26
#